data_AF-A0A7X3Q208-F1
#
_entry.id   AF-A0A7X3Q208-F1
#
_cell.length_a   1.000
_cell.length_b   1.000
_cell.length_c   1.000
_cell.angle_alpha   90.00
_cell.angle_beta   90.00
_cell.angle_gamma   90.00
#
_symmetry.space_group_name_H-M   'P 1'
#
loop_
_entity.id
_entity.type
_entity.pdbx_description
1 polymer ?
#
loop_
_entity_poly.entity_id
_entity_poly.type
_entity_poly.pdbx_seq_one_letter_code
_entity_poly.pdbx_strand_id
1 'polypeptide(L)' 'MPDGTAPLDFRVLNLARGVAGAYATRLLADLGAQCTWWRWTDPRPGDWPP' A
#
# COMPACT_ATOMS: atom_id res chain seq x y z
N MET A 1 19.53 12.76 -5.90
CA MET A 1 19.57 12.72 -4.42
C MET A 1 21.00 12.44 -4.01
N PRO A 2 21.58 13.15 -3.03
CA PRO A 2 23.03 13.20 -2.84
C PRO A 2 23.72 11.89 -2.47
N ASP A 3 23.02 10.84 -2.00
CA ASP A 3 23.67 9.59 -1.56
C ASP A 3 22.99 8.31 -2.09
N GLY A 4 22.17 8.41 -3.15
CA GLY A 4 21.40 7.27 -3.67
C GLY A 4 20.27 6.77 -2.74
N THR A 5 20.15 7.33 -1.54
CA THR A 5 19.06 7.05 -0.61
C THR A 5 17.77 7.72 -1.09
N ALA A 6 16.71 6.93 -1.21
CA ALA A 6 15.38 7.45 -1.48
C ALA A 6 14.85 8.24 -0.26
N PRO A 7 14.04 9.28 -0.46
CA PRO A 7 13.58 10.15 0.64
C PRO A 7 12.69 9.47 1.69
N LEU A 8 12.08 8.32 1.37
CA LEU A 8 11.26 7.52 2.28
C LEU A 8 11.81 6.09 2.37
N ASP A 9 11.76 5.52 3.58
CA ASP A 9 12.10 4.11 3.88
C ASP A 9 11.03 3.45 4.77
N PHE A 10 9.75 3.80 4.54
CA PHE A 10 8.63 3.27 5.30
C PHE A 10 7.94 2.12 4.57
N ARG A 11 7.28 1.25 5.34
CA ARG A 11 6.35 0.24 4.82
C ARG A 11 4.92 0.79 4.89
N VAL A 12 4.23 0.78 3.76
CA VAL A 12 2.89 1.35 3.60
C VAL A 12 1.91 0.23 3.23
N LEU A 13 0.84 0.08 4.02
CA LEU A 13 -0.30 -0.75 3.66
C LEU A 13 -1.44 0.15 3.15
N ASN A 14 -1.72 0.10 1.86
CA ASN A 14 -2.83 0.85 1.29
C ASN A 14 -4.15 0.07 1.45
N LEU A 15 -5.08 0.67 2.18
CA LEU A 15 -6.46 0.19 2.35
C LEU A 15 -7.48 0.98 1.50
N ALA A 16 -7.04 2.06 0.84
CA ALA A 16 -7.92 2.94 0.08
C ALA A 16 -8.36 2.30 -1.23
N ARG A 17 -9.55 2.72 -1.71
CA ARG A 17 -10.13 2.30 -2.99
C ARG A 17 -10.16 3.46 -3.98
N GLY A 18 -10.22 3.12 -5.26
CA GLY A 18 -10.32 4.08 -6.34
C GLY A 18 -9.02 4.84 -6.62
N VAL A 19 -9.13 5.89 -7.42
CA VAL A 19 -7.98 6.57 -8.02
C VAL A 19 -7.15 7.35 -7.01
N ALA A 20 -7.80 8.03 -6.06
CA ALA A 20 -7.09 8.87 -5.08
C ALA A 20 -6.08 8.06 -4.24
N GLY A 21 -6.51 6.89 -3.72
CA GLY A 21 -5.66 6.00 -2.95
C GLY A 21 -4.52 5.39 -3.77
N ALA A 22 -4.82 5.01 -5.01
CA ALA A 22 -3.80 4.48 -5.93
C ALA A 22 -2.74 5.53 -6.27
N TYR A 23 -3.17 6.77 -6.53
CA TYR A 23 -2.28 7.88 -6.84
C TYR A 23 -1.36 8.25 -5.66
N ALA A 24 -1.93 8.40 -4.46
CA ALA A 24 -1.14 8.68 -3.27
C ALA A 24 -0.11 7.57 -2.97
N THR A 25 -0.52 6.30 -3.09
CA THR A 25 0.40 5.16 -2.90
C THR A 25 1.53 5.16 -3.94
N ARG A 26 1.23 5.57 -5.18
CA ARG A 26 2.26 5.67 -6.23
C ARG A 26 3.30 6.74 -5.91
N LEU A 27 2.88 7.92 -5.47
CA LEU A 27 3.79 8.99 -5.05
C LEU A 27 4.71 8.55 -3.91
N LEU A 28 4.17 7.83 -2.92
CA LEU A 28 4.97 7.29 -1.82
C LEU A 28 6.00 6.26 -2.31
N ALA A 29 5.62 5.39 -3.24
CA ALA A 29 6.53 4.41 -3.83
C ALA A 29 7.65 5.07 -4.65
N ASP A 30 7.33 6.10 -5.44
CA ASP A 30 8.32 6.88 -6.21
C ASP A 30 9.33 7.60 -5.29
N LEU A 31 8.93 7.88 -4.05
CA LEU A 31 9.78 8.44 -2.99
C LEU A 31 10.54 7.36 -2.18
N GLY A 32 10.39 6.07 -2.50
CA GLY A 32 11.15 4.97 -1.87
C GLY A 32 10.38 4.10 -0.88
N ALA A 33 9.11 4.41 -0.60
CA ALA A 33 8.33 3.61 0.34
C ALA A 33 8.00 2.21 -0.22
N GLN A 34 8.10 1.18 0.64
CA GLN A 34 7.69 -0.18 0.33
C GLN A 34 6.17 -0.30 0.48
N CYS A 35 5.44 -0.33 -0.63
CA CYS A 35 3.98 -0.27 -0.63
C CYS A 35 3.34 -1.64 -0.94
N THR A 36 2.39 -2.06 -0.11
CA THR A 36 1.55 -3.25 -0.31
C THR A 36 0.07 -2.86 -0.30
N TRP A 37 -0.75 -3.55 -1.07
CA TRP A 37 -2.20 -3.34 -1.09
C TRP A 37 -2.94 -4.44 -0.35
N TRP A 38 -3.85 -4.04 0.53
CA TRP A 38 -4.89 -4.95 0.98
C TRP A 38 -6.01 -4.95 -0.05
N ARG A 39 -6.17 -6.07 -0.76
CA ARG A 39 -7.35 -6.28 -1.59
C ARG A 39 -8.40 -6.93 -0.73
N TRP A 40 -9.41 -6.15 -0.33
CA TRP A 40 -10.57 -6.70 0.34
C TRP A 40 -11.23 -7.72 -0.60
N THR A 41 -11.22 -8.98 -0.20
CA THR A 41 -11.98 -10.05 -0.84
C THR A 41 -13.25 -10.26 -0.03
N ASP A 42 -14.35 -10.57 -0.70
CA ASP A 42 -15.56 -10.98 0.02
C ASP A 42 -15.25 -12.22 0.87
N PRO A 43 -15.70 -12.26 2.13
CA PRO A 43 -15.52 -13.42 3.00
C PRO A 43 -16.18 -14.64 2.36
N ARG A 44 -15.50 -15.78 2.36
CA ARG A 44 -16.08 -17.04 1.92
C ARG A 44 -16.90 -17.64 3.06
N PRO A 45 -17.97 -18.41 2.76
CA PRO A 45 -18.63 -19.21 3.77
C PRO A 45 -17.58 -20.12 4.47
N GLY A 46 -17.38 -19.93 5.77
CA GLY A 46 -16.38 -20.67 6.57
C GLY A 46 -15.13 -19.90 7.00
N ASP A 47 -14.95 -18.63 6.59
CA ASP A 47 -13.83 -17.78 7.04
C ASP A 47 -13.97 -17.27 8.48
N TRP A 48 -15.13 -17.50 9.11
CA TRP A 48 -15.43 -17.08 10.47
C TRP A 48 -15.07 -18.19 11.48
N PRO A 49 -14.50 -17.86 12.65
CA PRO A 49 -14.34 -18.85 13.71
C PRO A 49 -15.70 -19.44 14.14
N PRO A 50 -15.74 -20.71 14.58
CA PRO A 50 -16.97 -21.39 14.97
C PRO A 50 -17.66 -20.74 16.17
#